data_AF-A0A7K3YC06-F1
#
_entry.id   AF-A0A7K3YC06-F1
#
_cell.length_a   1.000
_cell.length_b   1.000
_cell.length_c   1.000
_cell.angle_alpha   90.00
_cell.angle_beta   90.00
_cell.angle_gamma   90.00
#
_symmetry.space_group_name_H-M   'P 1'
#
loop_
_entity.id
_entity.type
_entity.pdbx_description
1 polymer ?
#
loop_
_entity_poly.entity_id
_entity_poly.type
_entity_poly.pdbx_seq_one_letter_code
_entity_poly.pdbx_strand_id
1 'polypeptide(L)'
;PVGVIDPFVRGFTAGTAAYDPEVNVTVLYVGEDFEGFGMPERAGELARDLRSGGTDVILMIAGASSTGIVDVARRTGDIYLIGSDTDQSYLAPNLIIASVTKKIDAFVYHAIEDEIQDRFMPGQEVGTLGNGGTGLFISPRFEEYAWVVTDWKERAVAAEEDYLRTTAL
;
A
#
# COMPACT_ATOMS: atom_id res chain seq x y z
N PRO A 1 14.37 -8.71 -4.90
CA PRO A 1 13.26 -8.12 -4.13
C PRO A 1 12.35 -9.22 -3.60
N VAL A 2 11.71 -9.01 -2.45
CA VAL A 2 10.79 -9.99 -1.88
C VAL A 2 9.52 -10.06 -2.73
N GLY A 3 9.11 -11.27 -3.13
CA GLY A 3 7.99 -11.48 -4.06
C GLY A 3 6.63 -10.97 -3.56
N VAL A 4 6.48 -10.70 -2.26
CA VAL A 4 5.27 -10.08 -1.68
C VAL A 4 5.03 -8.64 -2.15
N ILE A 5 6.02 -8.01 -2.81
CA ILE A 5 5.91 -6.65 -3.35
C ILE A 5 5.30 -6.62 -4.75
N ASP A 6 5.47 -7.69 -5.53
CA ASP A 6 5.01 -7.77 -6.93
C ASP A 6 3.52 -7.43 -7.12
N PRO A 7 2.59 -7.88 -6.26
CA PRO A 7 1.17 -7.52 -6.39
C PRO A 7 0.93 -6.01 -6.25
N PHE A 8 1.69 -5.31 -5.40
CA PHE A 8 1.58 -3.86 -5.25
C PHE A 8 2.05 -3.13 -6.50
N VAL A 9 3.19 -3.54 -7.06
CA VAL A 9 3.73 -2.94 -8.30
C VAL A 9 2.75 -3.13 -9.44
N ARG A 10 2.23 -4.34 -9.62
CA ARG A 10 1.24 -4.66 -10.66
C ARG A 10 -0.05 -3.87 -10.48
N GLY A 11 -0.62 -3.90 -9.28
CA GLY A 11 -1.88 -3.20 -8.97
C GLY A 11 -1.77 -1.69 -9.16
N PHE A 12 -0.69 -1.09 -8.66
CA PHE A 12 -0.46 0.36 -8.80
C PHE A 12 -0.23 0.78 -10.25
N THR A 13 0.59 0.02 -10.99
CA THR A 13 0.83 0.27 -12.43
C THR A 13 -0.45 0.10 -13.25
N ALA A 14 -1.24 -0.95 -12.98
CA ALA A 14 -2.49 -1.20 -13.68
C ALA A 14 -3.53 -0.12 -13.37
N GLY A 15 -3.66 0.29 -12.11
CA GLY A 15 -4.61 1.31 -11.66
C GLY A 15 -4.31 2.70 -12.24
N THR A 16 -3.02 3.10 -12.25
CA THR A 16 -2.59 4.37 -12.85
C THR A 16 -2.85 4.40 -14.35
N ALA A 17 -2.39 3.39 -15.10
CA ALA A 17 -2.64 3.30 -16.55
C ALA A 17 -4.13 3.21 -16.92
N ALA A 18 -4.94 2.60 -16.04
CA ALA A 18 -6.39 2.50 -16.19
C ALA A 18 -7.12 3.84 -16.03
N TYR A 19 -6.55 4.76 -15.26
CA TYR A 19 -7.08 6.12 -15.05
C TYR A 19 -6.55 7.08 -16.11
N ASP A 20 -5.22 7.10 -16.30
CA ASP A 20 -4.53 7.93 -17.26
C ASP A 20 -3.26 7.22 -17.76
N PRO A 21 -3.20 6.83 -19.05
CA PRO A 21 -2.05 6.12 -19.61
C PRO A 21 -0.80 6.99 -19.76
N GLU A 22 -0.88 8.32 -19.59
CA GLU A 22 0.29 9.21 -19.62
C GLU A 22 1.03 9.25 -18.28
N VAL A 23 0.43 8.73 -17.20
CA VAL A 23 1.07 8.64 -15.88
C VAL A 23 2.20 7.61 -15.92
N ASN A 24 3.42 8.07 -15.59
CA ASN A 24 4.60 7.22 -15.50
C ASN A 24 4.77 6.63 -14.10
N VAL A 25 5.06 5.33 -14.02
CA VAL A 25 5.35 4.63 -12.76
C VAL A 25 6.80 4.21 -12.72
N THR A 26 7.56 4.75 -11.76
CA THR A 26 8.94 4.36 -11.47
C THR A 26 8.96 3.51 -10.21
N VAL A 27 9.61 2.34 -10.27
CA VAL A 27 9.72 1.42 -9.13
C VAL A 27 11.16 1.37 -8.66
N LEU A 28 11.39 1.73 -7.40
CA LEU A 28 12.67 1.56 -6.72
C LEU A 28 12.48 0.65 -5.50
N TYR A 29 13.43 -0.26 -5.31
CA TYR A 29 13.46 -1.15 -4.16
C TYR A 29 14.51 -0.65 -3.16
N VAL A 30 14.14 -0.61 -1.87
CA VAL A 30 15.04 -0.17 -0.81
C VAL A 30 16.21 -1.13 -0.62
N GLY A 31 15.93 -2.44 -0.71
CA GLY A 31 16.92 -3.52 -0.62
C GLY A 31 16.52 -4.71 -1.50
N GLU A 32 17.39 -5.70 -1.60
CA GLU A 32 17.15 -6.87 -2.45
C GLU A 32 16.32 -7.96 -1.77
N ASP A 33 16.25 -7.95 -0.43
CA ASP A 33 15.49 -8.89 0.38
C ASP A 33 14.70 -8.19 1.52
N PHE A 34 14.38 -8.91 2.59
CA PHE A 34 13.61 -8.40 3.73
C PHE A 34 14.33 -7.31 4.53
N GLU A 35 15.65 -7.15 4.41
CA GLU A 35 16.39 -6.09 5.08
C GLU A 35 15.92 -4.69 4.66
N GLY A 36 15.42 -4.56 3.42
CA GLY A 36 14.93 -3.31 2.86
C GLY A 36 13.75 -2.70 3.64
N PHE A 37 13.05 -3.47 4.48
CA PHE A 37 11.99 -2.97 5.36
C PHE A 37 12.50 -2.25 6.61
N GLY A 38 13.81 -2.30 6.90
CA GLY A 38 14.47 -1.71 8.07
C GLY A 38 15.58 -0.71 7.75
N MET A 39 15.58 -0.12 6.56
CA MET A 39 16.60 0.80 6.03
C MET A 39 16.03 2.19 5.72
N PRO A 40 15.60 2.97 6.73
CA PRO A 40 14.95 4.27 6.51
C PRO A 40 15.85 5.30 5.83
N GLU A 41 17.15 5.34 6.15
CA GLU A 41 18.10 6.27 5.52
C GLU A 41 18.14 6.05 4.00
N ARG A 42 18.26 4.79 3.57
CA ARG A 42 18.27 4.41 2.16
C ARG A 42 16.94 4.74 1.48
N ALA A 43 15.82 4.46 2.12
CA ALA A 43 14.51 4.80 1.57
C ALA A 43 14.33 6.32 1.39
N GLY A 44 14.88 7.12 2.31
CA GLY A 44 14.92 8.58 2.18
C GLY A 44 15.79 9.04 1.01
N GLU A 45 16.95 8.43 0.76
CA GLU A 45 17.75 8.72 -0.45
C GLU A 45 16.96 8.47 -1.73
N LEU A 46 16.34 7.29 -1.84
CA LEU A 46 15.54 6.93 -3.01
C LEU A 46 14.34 7.87 -3.21
N ALA A 47 13.71 8.34 -2.13
CA ALA A 47 12.63 9.34 -2.21
C ALA A 47 13.11 10.69 -2.76
N ARG A 48 14.34 11.12 -2.40
CA ARG A 48 14.95 12.33 -2.97
C ARG A 48 15.28 12.15 -4.44
N ASP A 49 15.75 10.97 -4.83
CA ASP A 49 16.04 10.64 -6.22
C ASP A 49 14.77 10.66 -7.08
N LEU A 50 13.68 10.01 -6.61
CA LEU A 50 12.37 10.07 -7.24
C LEU A 50 11.88 11.51 -7.41
N ARG A 51 11.97 12.31 -6.34
CA ARG A 51 11.57 13.72 -6.42
C ARG A 51 12.42 14.52 -7.39
N SER A 52 13.74 14.32 -7.39
CA SER A 52 14.64 14.98 -8.34
C SER A 52 14.33 14.60 -9.78
N GLY A 53 13.79 13.40 -10.00
CA GLY A 53 13.25 12.92 -11.28
C GLY A 53 11.85 13.43 -11.62
N GLY A 54 11.22 14.24 -10.78
CA GLY A 54 9.91 14.84 -11.01
C GLY A 54 8.71 14.08 -10.43
N THR A 55 8.93 13.00 -9.66
CA THR A 55 7.84 12.28 -8.98
C THR A 55 7.14 13.20 -7.98
N ASP A 56 5.81 13.17 -8.00
CA ASP A 56 4.89 13.97 -7.18
C ASP A 56 4.09 13.12 -6.18
N VAL A 57 3.89 11.83 -6.45
CA VAL A 57 3.22 10.87 -5.55
C VAL A 57 4.06 9.60 -5.35
N ILE A 58 4.23 9.16 -4.10
CA ILE A 58 4.93 7.91 -3.76
C ILE A 58 4.00 6.97 -2.99
N LEU A 59 3.77 5.76 -3.52
CA LEU A 59 3.20 4.64 -2.76
C LEU A 59 4.31 3.96 -1.95
N MET A 60 4.16 3.95 -0.63
CA MET A 60 5.19 3.47 0.30
C MET A 60 4.92 2.01 0.70
N ILE A 61 5.54 1.04 0.02
CA ILE A 61 5.52 -0.38 0.43
C ILE A 61 6.88 -0.77 1.02
N ALA A 62 7.30 -0.06 2.06
CA ALA A 62 8.65 -0.17 2.61
C ALA A 62 8.71 -0.40 4.14
N GLY A 63 7.60 -0.79 4.77
CA GLY A 63 7.58 -1.12 6.21
C GLY A 63 8.12 0.01 7.07
N ALA A 64 9.03 -0.29 8.01
CA ALA A 64 9.64 0.73 8.87
C ALA A 64 10.51 1.74 8.09
N SER A 65 11.07 1.34 6.95
CA SER A 65 11.83 2.25 6.07
C SER A 65 11.00 3.41 5.53
N SER A 66 9.67 3.28 5.46
CA SER A 66 8.76 4.35 5.04
C SER A 66 8.93 5.64 5.87
N THR A 67 9.44 5.54 7.10
CA THR A 67 9.77 6.71 7.93
C THR A 67 10.77 7.66 7.27
N GLY A 68 11.76 7.15 6.55
CA GLY A 68 12.71 7.97 5.81
C GLY A 68 12.09 8.69 4.61
N ILE A 69 11.12 8.05 3.93
CA ILE A 69 10.34 8.66 2.84
C ILE A 69 9.48 9.81 3.38
N VAL A 70 8.78 9.56 4.49
CA VAL A 70 7.96 10.56 5.19
C VAL A 70 8.80 11.77 5.62
N ASP A 71 10.00 11.55 6.16
CA ASP A 71 10.88 12.64 6.57
C ASP A 71 11.34 13.51 5.40
N VAL A 72 11.57 12.92 4.22
CA VAL A 72 11.85 13.69 3.00
C VAL A 72 10.64 14.50 2.58
N ALA A 73 9.46 13.87 2.47
CA ALA A 73 8.24 14.56 2.08
C ALA A 73 7.89 15.72 3.03
N ARG A 74 8.04 15.53 4.35
CA ARG A 74 7.84 16.60 5.35
C ARG A 74 8.79 17.78 5.15
N ARG A 75 10.05 17.52 4.77
CA ARG A 75 11.06 18.57 4.58
C ARG A 75 10.86 19.33 3.28
N THR A 76 10.44 18.65 2.21
CA THR A 76 10.26 19.29 0.90
C THR A 76 8.88 19.91 0.73
N GLY A 77 7.84 19.29 1.31
CA GLY A 77 6.46 19.76 1.30
C GLY A 77 5.78 19.66 -0.07
N ASP A 78 6.40 18.98 -1.04
CA ASP A 78 6.02 18.98 -2.46
C ASP A 78 5.86 17.56 -3.04
N ILE A 79 5.84 16.54 -2.18
CA ILE A 79 5.58 15.14 -2.53
C ILE A 79 4.42 14.64 -1.68
N TYR A 80 3.41 14.09 -2.34
CA TYR A 80 2.33 13.38 -1.68
C TYR A 80 2.64 11.89 -1.54
N LEU A 81 2.03 11.27 -0.53
CA LEU A 81 2.32 9.91 -0.14
C LEU A 81 1.04 9.08 -0.06
N ILE A 82 1.17 7.80 -0.40
CA ILE A 82 0.16 6.77 -0.11
C ILE A 82 0.82 5.76 0.83
N GLY A 83 0.27 5.62 2.03
CA GLY A 83 0.76 4.70 3.06
C GLY A 83 0.35 3.24 2.83
N SER A 84 0.84 2.36 3.70
CA SER A 84 0.49 0.93 3.70
C SER A 84 0.17 0.40 5.10
N ASP A 85 -0.48 -0.77 5.11
CA ASP A 85 -0.81 -1.59 6.28
C ASP A 85 -1.92 -1.00 7.16
N THR A 86 -1.81 0.25 7.58
CA THR A 86 -2.76 0.95 8.45
C THR A 86 -3.01 2.38 7.98
N ASP A 87 -3.91 3.11 8.64
CA ASP A 87 -3.99 4.56 8.48
C ASP A 87 -2.66 5.19 8.91
N GLN A 88 -1.95 5.77 7.94
CA GLN A 88 -0.70 6.49 8.17
C GLN A 88 -0.83 8.01 8.09
N SER A 89 -2.05 8.55 7.99
CA SER A 89 -2.31 9.99 7.84
C SER A 89 -1.64 10.84 8.94
N TYR A 90 -1.56 10.31 10.16
CA TYR A 90 -0.92 10.96 11.30
C TYR A 90 0.59 11.23 11.10
N LEU A 91 1.26 10.48 10.20
CA LEU A 91 2.68 10.67 9.92
C LEU A 91 2.91 11.95 9.09
N ALA A 92 2.03 12.34 8.19
CA ALA A 92 2.15 13.63 7.51
C ALA A 92 0.77 14.09 7.04
N PRO A 93 -0.04 14.71 7.92
CA PRO A 93 -1.45 14.95 7.66
C PRO A 93 -1.75 15.80 6.42
N ASN A 94 -0.77 16.59 5.96
CA ASN A 94 -0.88 17.44 4.78
C ASN A 94 -0.31 16.81 3.50
N LEU A 95 0.28 15.62 3.59
CA LEU A 95 1.02 14.99 2.47
C LEU A 95 0.61 13.54 2.23
N ILE A 96 0.17 12.80 3.26
CA ILE A 96 -0.35 11.44 3.08
C ILE A 96 -1.81 11.55 2.66
N ILE A 97 -2.10 11.22 1.40
CA ILE A 97 -3.44 11.34 0.80
C ILE A 97 -4.31 10.13 1.19
N ALA A 98 -3.70 8.95 1.23
CA ALA A 98 -4.41 7.71 1.48
C ALA A 98 -3.48 6.66 2.11
N SER A 99 -4.03 5.51 2.51
CA SER A 99 -3.26 4.33 2.91
C SER A 99 -3.94 3.06 2.42
N VAL A 100 -3.16 2.15 1.85
CA VAL A 100 -3.60 0.79 1.51
C VAL A 100 -3.60 -0.03 2.80
N THR A 101 -4.77 -0.19 3.42
CA THR A 101 -4.92 -0.85 4.71
C THR A 101 -5.03 -2.36 4.57
N LYS A 102 -4.45 -3.12 5.51
CA LYS A 102 -4.50 -4.59 5.56
C LYS A 102 -4.99 -5.01 6.94
N LYS A 103 -6.03 -5.83 7.00
CA LYS A 103 -6.67 -6.26 8.27
C LYS A 103 -5.92 -7.39 8.98
N ILE A 104 -4.58 -7.32 8.97
CA ILE A 104 -3.71 -8.35 9.57
C ILE A 104 -4.04 -8.52 11.06
N ASP A 105 -4.34 -7.42 11.75
CA ASP A 105 -4.79 -7.41 13.15
C ASP A 105 -6.04 -8.28 13.37
N ALA A 106 -7.05 -8.15 12.50
CA ALA A 106 -8.27 -8.95 12.57
C ALA A 106 -7.99 -10.44 12.28
N PHE A 107 -7.19 -10.76 11.25
CA PHE A 107 -6.81 -12.14 10.93
C PHE A 107 -6.10 -12.81 12.11
N VAL A 108 -5.13 -12.13 12.73
CA VAL A 108 -4.42 -12.69 13.89
C VAL A 108 -5.34 -12.83 15.10
N TYR A 109 -6.19 -11.84 15.37
CA TYR A 109 -7.15 -11.91 16.47
C TYR A 109 -8.08 -13.11 16.33
N HIS A 110 -8.69 -13.31 15.15
CA HIS A 110 -9.61 -14.42 14.91
C HIS A 110 -8.93 -15.78 14.98
N ALA A 111 -7.71 -15.91 14.44
CA ALA A 111 -6.94 -17.15 14.55
C ALA A 111 -6.68 -17.54 16.03
N ILE A 112 -6.33 -16.57 16.88
CA ILE A 112 -6.12 -16.79 18.32
C ILE A 112 -7.44 -17.11 19.03
N GLU A 113 -8.51 -16.38 18.72
CA GLU A 113 -9.84 -16.61 19.29
C GLU A 113 -10.37 -18.00 18.96
N ASP A 114 -10.21 -18.44 17.72
CA ASP A 114 -10.64 -19.77 17.28
C ASP A 114 -9.79 -20.88 17.90
N GLU A 115 -8.49 -20.69 18.10
CA GLU A 115 -7.65 -21.65 18.84
C GLU A 115 -8.10 -21.80 20.30
N ILE A 116 -8.35 -20.68 20.99
CA ILE A 116 -8.82 -20.68 22.39
C ILE A 116 -10.19 -21.37 22.51
N GLN A 117 -11.02 -21.28 21.48
CA GLN A 117 -12.38 -21.82 21.46
C GLN A 117 -12.49 -23.19 20.77
N ASP A 118 -11.36 -23.86 20.52
CA ASP A 118 -11.28 -25.17 19.85
C ASP A 118 -11.98 -25.20 18.47
N ARG A 119 -11.97 -24.08 17.74
CA ARG A 119 -12.55 -23.91 16.39
C ARG A 119 -11.51 -23.67 15.30
N PHE A 120 -10.23 -23.58 15.63
CA PHE A 120 -9.20 -23.30 14.65
C PHE A 120 -9.20 -24.33 13.51
N MET A 121 -9.29 -23.85 12.28
CA MET A 121 -9.21 -24.67 11.08
C MET A 121 -7.92 -24.36 10.32
N PRO A 122 -7.00 -25.31 10.16
CA PRO A 122 -5.80 -25.09 9.36
C PRO A 122 -6.17 -24.93 7.89
N GLY A 123 -5.50 -24.01 7.20
CA GLY A 123 -5.75 -23.75 5.80
C GLY A 123 -5.21 -22.38 5.39
N GLN A 124 -5.61 -21.96 4.19
CA GLN A 124 -5.30 -20.63 3.69
C GLN A 124 -6.52 -19.73 3.80
N GLU A 125 -6.34 -18.58 4.43
CA GLU A 125 -7.30 -17.50 4.46
C GLU A 125 -6.77 -16.35 3.60
N VAL A 126 -7.62 -15.80 2.72
CA VAL A 126 -7.25 -14.72 1.80
C VAL A 126 -8.12 -13.50 2.05
N GLY A 127 -7.50 -12.43 2.55
CA GLY A 127 -8.12 -11.11 2.65
C GLY A 127 -8.12 -10.40 1.31
N THR A 128 -9.30 -10.00 0.85
CA THR A 128 -9.53 -9.30 -0.42
C THR A 128 -10.21 -7.96 -0.18
N LEU A 129 -10.28 -7.11 -1.20
CA LEU A 129 -11.10 -5.90 -1.15
C LEU A 129 -12.58 -6.25 -1.04
N GLY A 130 -13.01 -7.32 -1.70
CA GLY A 130 -14.41 -7.79 -1.67
C GLY A 130 -14.89 -8.25 -0.31
N ASN A 131 -14.03 -8.93 0.47
CA ASN A 131 -14.36 -9.41 1.83
C ASN A 131 -13.89 -8.46 2.95
N GLY A 132 -13.26 -7.34 2.59
CA GLY A 132 -12.82 -6.31 3.55
C GLY A 132 -11.49 -6.63 4.25
N GLY A 133 -10.75 -7.66 3.83
CA GLY A 133 -9.42 -7.97 4.34
C GLY A 133 -8.35 -6.94 3.94
N THR A 134 -8.59 -6.18 2.87
CA THR A 134 -7.80 -5.02 2.46
C THR A 134 -8.71 -3.87 2.05
N GLY A 135 -8.15 -2.67 1.90
CA GLY A 135 -8.91 -1.48 1.51
C GLY A 135 -8.04 -0.26 1.25
N LEU A 136 -8.67 0.81 0.78
CA LEU A 136 -8.06 2.12 0.64
C LEU A 136 -8.71 3.09 1.62
N PHE A 137 -7.94 3.55 2.59
CA PHE A 137 -8.34 4.60 3.53
C PHE A 137 -7.93 5.96 2.97
N ILE A 138 -8.88 6.88 2.77
CA ILE A 138 -8.58 8.26 2.38
C ILE A 138 -8.34 9.08 3.64
N SER A 139 -7.21 9.77 3.71
CA SER A 139 -6.83 10.59 4.85
C SER A 139 -7.87 11.70 5.10
N PRO A 140 -8.15 12.08 6.36
CA PRO A 140 -9.21 13.05 6.68
C PRO A 140 -9.08 14.39 5.96
N ARG A 141 -7.85 14.89 5.75
CA ARG A 141 -7.61 16.16 5.05
C ARG A 141 -7.91 16.09 3.54
N PHE A 142 -8.00 14.89 2.99
CA PHE A 142 -8.20 14.59 1.58
C PHE A 142 -9.57 13.93 1.34
N GLU A 143 -10.52 14.08 2.26
CA GLU A 143 -11.85 13.45 2.20
C GLU A 143 -12.63 13.79 0.91
N GLU A 144 -12.31 14.92 0.27
CA GLU A 144 -12.85 15.29 -1.03
C GLU A 144 -12.57 14.26 -2.13
N TYR A 145 -11.58 13.38 -1.94
CA TYR A 145 -11.24 12.27 -2.83
C TYR A 145 -11.86 10.92 -2.41
N ALA A 146 -12.73 10.89 -1.39
CA ALA A 146 -13.40 9.66 -0.94
C ALA A 146 -14.24 8.97 -2.04
N TRP A 147 -14.67 9.72 -3.06
CA TRP A 147 -15.36 9.18 -4.22
C TRP A 147 -14.54 8.11 -4.95
N VAL A 148 -13.20 8.21 -4.96
CA VAL A 148 -12.33 7.24 -5.64
C VAL A 148 -12.58 5.82 -5.13
N VAL A 149 -12.76 5.65 -3.82
CA VAL A 149 -13.01 4.33 -3.21
C VAL A 149 -14.33 3.75 -3.69
N THR A 150 -15.37 4.59 -3.85
CA THR A 150 -16.70 4.14 -4.24
C THR A 150 -16.76 3.85 -5.74
N ASP A 151 -16.29 4.79 -6.55
CA ASP A 151 -16.43 4.75 -8.01
C ASP A 151 -15.55 3.66 -8.64
N TRP A 152 -14.40 3.35 -8.03
CA TRP A 152 -13.49 2.32 -8.53
C TRP A 152 -13.72 0.94 -7.92
N LYS A 153 -14.60 0.80 -6.92
CA LYS A 153 -14.73 -0.44 -6.13
C LYS A 153 -14.98 -1.66 -7.00
N GLU A 154 -15.99 -1.63 -7.87
CA GLU A 154 -16.35 -2.78 -8.70
C GLU A 154 -15.21 -3.19 -9.64
N ARG A 155 -14.55 -2.20 -10.26
CA ARG A 155 -13.39 -2.44 -11.14
C ARG A 155 -12.21 -3.01 -10.38
N ALA A 156 -11.91 -2.49 -9.20
CA ALA A 156 -10.81 -2.95 -8.37
C ALA A 156 -11.03 -4.38 -7.85
N VAL A 157 -12.25 -4.70 -7.39
CA VAL A 157 -12.62 -6.07 -6.99
C VAL A 157 -12.51 -7.03 -8.17
N ALA A 158 -13.02 -6.67 -9.35
CA ALA A 158 -12.92 -7.52 -10.52
C ALA A 158 -11.46 -7.78 -10.95
N ALA A 159 -10.60 -6.76 -10.89
CA ALA A 159 -9.18 -6.88 -11.20
C ALA A 159 -8.43 -7.76 -10.16
N GLU A 160 -8.77 -7.62 -8.88
CA GLU A 160 -8.24 -8.47 -7.81
C GLU A 160 -8.67 -9.94 -8.00
N GLU A 161 -9.94 -10.20 -8.31
CA GLU A 161 -10.42 -11.56 -8.60
C GLU A 161 -9.71 -12.20 -9.80
N ASP A 162 -9.48 -11.44 -10.87
CA ASP A 162 -8.73 -11.93 -12.03
C ASP A 162 -7.26 -12.25 -11.68
N TYR A 163 -6.63 -11.39 -10.89
CA TYR A 163 -5.29 -11.63 -10.35
C TYR A 163 -5.22 -12.93 -9.52
N LEU A 164 -6.20 -13.15 -8.64
CA LEU A 164 -6.27 -14.35 -7.79
C LEU A 164 -6.56 -15.63 -8.58
N ARG A 165 -7.29 -15.57 -9.71
CA ARG A 165 -7.53 -16.73 -10.59
C ARG A 165 -6.29 -17.13 -11.39
N THR A 166 -5.48 -16.13 -11.78
CA THR A 166 -4.32 -16.32 -12.67
C THR A 166 -3.02 -16.58 -11.92
N THR A 167 -2.97 -16.19 -10.65
CA THR A 167 -1.86 -16.46 -9.75
C THR A 167 -2.25 -17.66 -8.91
N ALA A 168 -1.58 -18.80 -9.10
CA ALA A 168 -1.77 -19.97 -8.23
C ALA A 168 -1.34 -19.58 -6.81
N LEU A 169 -2.34 -19.28 -5.96
CA LEU A 169 -2.18 -19.13 -4.52
C LEU A 169 -2.09 -20.49 -3.85
#